data_AF-A0A6J2AAG0-F1
#
_entry.id   AF-A0A6J2AAG0-F1
#
_cell.length_a   1.000
_cell.length_b   1.000
_cell.length_c   1.000
_cell.angle_alpha   90.00
_cell.angle_beta   90.00
_cell.angle_gamma   90.00
#
_symmetry.space_group_name_H-M   'P 1'
#
loop_
_entity.id
_entity.type
_entity.pdbx_description
1 polymer ?
#
loop_
_entity_poly.entity_id
_entity_poly.type
_entity_poly.pdbx_seq_one_letter_code
_entity_poly.pdbx_strand_id
1 'polypeptide(L)'
;MFGGDTLYELRCSLQLAETEREGGFSPHVSPFTAVNDLGHLLGRAGFNTLTVDTDEIQVNYPGMFELMEDLQGMGESNCAWNRKALLHRDTMLAAAAVYGEMYGNEDGSVPATYQIYYMIGWKYHDSQAQPAERGSATVSFGELGKINNLMSQEKKSQ
;
A
#
# COMPACT_ATOMS: atom_id res chain seq x y z
N MET A 1 3.98 -5.34 3.55
CA MET A 1 2.70 -5.34 4.28
C MET A 1 1.61 -4.94 3.30
N PHE A 2 0.39 -5.49 3.38
CA PHE A 2 -0.69 -5.09 2.46
C PHE A 2 -1.29 -3.72 2.80
N GLY A 3 -1.63 -2.97 1.74
CA GLY A 3 -2.13 -1.60 1.80
C GLY A 3 -3.64 -1.47 1.65
N GLY A 4 -4.13 -0.23 1.82
CA GLY A 4 -5.55 0.14 1.84
C GLY A 4 -6.34 -0.27 0.59
N ASP A 5 -5.67 -0.36 -0.55
CA ASP A 5 -6.27 -0.65 -1.84
C ASP A 5 -6.25 -2.15 -2.19
N THR A 6 -5.68 -3.00 -1.32
CA THR A 6 -5.70 -4.45 -1.52
C THR A 6 -7.14 -4.99 -1.55
N LEU A 7 -7.45 -5.77 -2.59
CA LEU A 7 -8.74 -6.42 -2.85
C LEU A 7 -9.93 -5.44 -2.89
N TYR A 8 -9.69 -4.19 -3.35
CA TYR A 8 -10.75 -3.20 -3.39
C TYR A 8 -11.91 -3.65 -4.29
N GLU A 9 -11.63 -4.39 -5.36
CA GLU A 9 -12.64 -4.92 -6.29
C GLU A 9 -13.57 -5.91 -5.58
N LEU A 10 -13.00 -6.91 -4.91
CA LEU A 10 -13.75 -7.91 -4.14
C LEU A 10 -14.56 -7.25 -3.02
N ARG A 11 -13.96 -6.30 -2.30
CA ARG A 11 -14.61 -5.56 -1.21
C ARG A 11 -15.83 -4.79 -1.73
N CYS A 12 -15.68 -4.03 -2.81
CA CYS A 12 -16.76 -3.25 -3.39
C CYS A 12 -17.90 -4.14 -3.89
N SER A 13 -17.56 -5.25 -4.58
CA SER A 13 -18.55 -6.19 -5.10
C SER A 13 -19.37 -6.85 -3.99
N LEU A 14 -18.73 -7.27 -2.89
CA LEU A 14 -19.43 -7.84 -1.73
C LEU A 14 -20.30 -6.81 -1.02
N GLN A 15 -19.81 -5.58 -0.85
CA GLN A 15 -20.57 -4.49 -0.21
C GLN A 15 -21.84 -4.13 -0.99
N LEU A 16 -21.74 -4.03 -2.32
CA LEU A 16 -22.88 -3.75 -3.18
C LEU A 16 -23.90 -4.88 -3.15
N ALA A 17 -23.43 -6.13 -3.27
CA ALA A 17 -24.31 -7.30 -3.27
C ALA A 17 -25.06 -7.47 -1.94
N GLU A 18 -24.39 -7.29 -0.80
CA GLU A 18 -25.07 -7.32 0.50
C GLU A 18 -26.05 -6.17 0.66
N THR A 19 -25.67 -4.96 0.22
CA THR A 19 -26.57 -3.79 0.32
C THR A 19 -27.84 -4.02 -0.49
N GLU A 20 -27.75 -4.59 -1.69
CA GLU A 20 -28.89 -4.90 -2.54
C GLU A 20 -29.77 -6.03 -1.96
N ARG A 21 -29.15 -7.10 -1.46
CA ARG A 21 -29.87 -8.33 -1.06
C ARG A 21 -30.37 -8.31 0.38
N GLU A 22 -29.64 -7.67 1.27
CA GLU A 22 -29.86 -7.74 2.72
C GLU A 22 -30.18 -6.38 3.35
N GLY A 23 -30.05 -5.27 2.60
CA GLY A 23 -30.34 -3.92 3.09
C GLY A 23 -29.28 -3.33 4.02
N GLY A 24 -28.09 -3.92 4.04
CA GLY A 24 -26.91 -3.47 4.79
C GLY A 24 -25.68 -4.25 4.35
N PHE A 25 -24.50 -3.98 4.94
CA PHE A 25 -23.28 -4.73 4.64
C PHE A 25 -22.43 -4.96 5.88
N SER A 26 -21.59 -5.99 5.83
CA SER A 26 -20.57 -6.32 6.82
C SER A 26 -19.17 -6.27 6.19
N PRO A 27 -18.10 -5.97 6.94
CA PRO A 27 -16.75 -6.11 6.40
C PRO A 27 -16.47 -7.59 6.11
N HIS A 28 -16.20 -7.91 4.84
CA HIS A 28 -15.78 -9.24 4.38
C HIS A 28 -14.29 -9.31 4.01
N VAL A 29 -13.64 -8.17 3.88
CA VAL A 29 -12.19 -8.05 3.67
C VAL A 29 -11.61 -7.34 4.90
N SER A 30 -10.47 -7.81 5.38
CA SER A 30 -9.79 -7.20 6.53
C SER A 30 -9.48 -5.72 6.26
N PRO A 31 -9.58 -4.84 7.27
CA PRO A 31 -9.15 -3.46 7.11
C PRO A 31 -7.61 -3.41 7.00
N PHE A 32 -7.11 -2.85 5.91
CA PHE A 32 -5.68 -2.61 5.71
C PHE A 32 -5.28 -1.22 6.20
N THR A 33 -3.97 -1.02 6.36
CA THR A 33 -3.42 0.24 6.87
C THR A 33 -3.22 1.24 5.72
N ALA A 34 -3.31 2.54 5.99
CA ALA A 34 -2.93 3.58 5.03
C ALA A 34 -1.43 3.93 5.15
N VAL A 35 -0.81 4.42 4.07
CA VAL A 35 0.61 4.82 4.05
C VAL A 35 0.95 5.83 5.16
N ASN A 36 0.03 6.77 5.44
CA ASN A 36 0.24 7.79 6.46
C ASN A 36 0.29 7.22 7.89
N ASP A 37 -0.54 6.21 8.17
CA ASP A 37 -0.60 5.58 9.50
C ASP A 37 0.71 4.84 9.81
N LEU A 38 1.33 4.25 8.78
CA LEU A 38 2.65 3.63 8.88
C LEU A 38 3.74 4.64 9.23
N GLY A 39 3.76 5.79 8.55
CA GLY A 39 4.71 6.86 8.85
C GLY A 39 4.59 7.34 10.29
N HIS A 40 3.36 7.55 10.76
CA HIS A 40 3.10 7.94 12.15
C HIS A 40 3.51 6.85 13.16
N LEU A 41 3.22 5.58 12.88
CA LEU A 41 3.59 4.44 13.72
C LEU A 41 5.10 4.29 13.87
N LEU A 42 5.83 4.31 12.75
CA LEU A 42 7.29 4.18 12.75
C LEU A 42 7.96 5.39 13.41
N GLY A 43 7.43 6.60 13.20
CA GLY A 43 7.88 7.81 13.90
C GLY A 43 7.69 7.69 15.41
N ARG A 44 6.53 7.20 15.88
CA ARG A 44 6.29 6.92 17.31
C ARG A 44 7.18 5.82 17.88
N ALA A 45 7.57 4.85 17.06
CA ALA A 45 8.50 3.79 17.45
C ALA A 45 9.97 4.28 17.53
N GLY A 46 10.25 5.53 17.18
CA GLY A 46 11.58 6.15 17.29
C GLY A 46 12.49 5.90 16.08
N PHE A 47 11.92 5.48 14.95
CA PHE A 47 12.64 5.43 13.69
C PHE A 47 12.69 6.82 13.04
N ASN A 48 13.84 7.16 12.46
CA ASN A 48 14.08 8.34 11.65
C ASN A 48 14.41 7.96 10.20
N THR A 49 14.40 8.94 9.30
CA THR A 49 14.69 8.74 7.86
C THR A 49 13.85 7.60 7.27
N LEU A 50 12.54 7.71 7.43
CA LEU A 50 11.58 6.72 6.93
C LEU A 50 11.45 6.85 5.42
N THR A 51 11.57 5.73 4.72
CA THR A 51 11.22 5.60 3.31
C THR A 51 10.17 4.51 3.20
N VAL A 52 9.01 4.89 2.67
CA VAL A 52 7.93 3.97 2.36
C VAL A 52 7.78 3.96 0.85
N ASP A 53 7.86 2.77 0.28
CA ASP A 53 7.63 2.51 -1.13
C ASP A 53 6.34 1.70 -1.29
N THR A 54 5.61 1.94 -2.37
CA THR A 54 4.32 1.30 -2.64
C THR A 54 4.37 0.66 -4.01
N ASP A 55 4.07 -0.63 -4.05
CA ASP A 55 3.95 -1.40 -5.27
C ASP A 55 2.52 -1.94 -5.38
N GLU A 56 2.04 -2.08 -6.61
CA GLU A 56 0.70 -2.55 -6.90
C GLU A 56 0.79 -3.69 -7.90
N ILE A 57 0.29 -4.86 -7.49
CA ILE A 57 0.30 -6.06 -8.31
C ILE A 57 -1.15 -6.45 -8.56
N GLN A 58 -1.51 -6.48 -9.83
CA GLN A 58 -2.82 -6.96 -10.28
C GLN A 58 -2.68 -8.41 -10.76
N VAL A 59 -3.49 -9.31 -10.20
CA VAL A 59 -3.53 -10.73 -10.58
C VAL A 59 -4.92 -11.04 -11.12
N ASN A 60 -5.00 -11.68 -12.28
CA ASN A 60 -6.26 -12.07 -12.89
C ASN A 60 -6.65 -13.50 -12.49
N TYR A 61 -7.87 -13.66 -12.00
CA TYR A 61 -8.46 -14.94 -11.60
C TYR A 61 -9.60 -15.34 -12.55
N PRO A 62 -9.89 -16.63 -12.74
CA PRO A 62 -11.03 -17.07 -13.56
C PRO A 62 -12.39 -16.55 -13.07
N GLY A 63 -12.51 -16.28 -11.77
CA GLY A 63 -13.74 -15.81 -11.15
C GLY A 63 -13.54 -15.48 -9.67
N MET A 64 -14.61 -14.94 -9.07
CA MET A 64 -14.61 -14.53 -7.66
C MET A 64 -14.44 -15.72 -6.71
N PHE A 65 -14.96 -16.91 -7.07
CA PHE A 65 -14.89 -18.09 -6.22
C PHE A 65 -13.48 -18.65 -6.13
N GLU A 66 -12.78 -18.71 -7.26
CA GLU A 66 -11.38 -19.12 -7.35
C GLU A 66 -10.48 -18.17 -6.55
N LEU A 67 -10.73 -16.85 -6.65
CA LEU A 67 -10.05 -15.86 -5.83
C LEU A 67 -10.28 -16.09 -4.33
N MET A 68 -11.54 -16.30 -3.90
CA MET A 68 -11.85 -16.54 -2.48
C MET A 68 -11.23 -17.83 -1.95
N GLU A 69 -11.18 -18.89 -2.76
CA GLU A 69 -10.53 -20.16 -2.41
C GLU A 69 -9.01 -19.97 -2.22
N ASP A 70 -8.38 -19.22 -3.12
CA ASP A 70 -6.95 -18.92 -3.03
C ASP A 70 -6.63 -18.07 -1.80
N LEU A 71 -7.41 -17.02 -1.53
CA LEU A 71 -7.28 -16.21 -0.31
C LEU A 71 -7.45 -17.03 0.97
N GLN A 72 -8.37 -18.00 0.96
CA GLN A 72 -8.53 -18.93 2.07
C GLN A 72 -7.29 -19.82 2.24
N GLY A 73 -6.71 -20.31 1.14
CA GLY A 73 -5.47 -21.09 1.12
C GLY A 73 -4.25 -20.31 1.61
N MET A 74 -4.19 -19.02 1.30
CA MET A 74 -3.14 -18.09 1.76
C MET A 74 -3.28 -17.69 3.23
N GLY A 75 -4.44 -17.94 3.85
CA GLY A 75 -4.74 -17.49 5.21
C GLY A 75 -5.16 -16.02 5.29
N GLU A 76 -5.47 -15.37 4.17
CA GLU A 76 -5.91 -13.97 4.07
C GLU A 76 -7.44 -13.83 4.31
N SER A 77 -8.00 -14.75 5.11
CA SER A 77 -9.40 -14.68 5.52
C SER A 77 -9.63 -13.52 6.49
N ASN A 78 -10.81 -12.90 6.39
CA ASN A 78 -11.15 -11.73 7.19
C ASN A 78 -11.12 -11.99 8.70
N CYS A 79 -10.35 -11.17 9.42
CA CYS A 79 -10.15 -11.25 10.87
C CYS A 79 -10.80 -10.11 11.67
N ALA A 80 -11.67 -9.31 11.05
CA ALA A 80 -12.35 -8.20 11.74
C ALA A 80 -13.27 -8.70 12.87
N TRP A 81 -13.31 -7.97 13.99
CA TRP A 81 -14.15 -8.32 15.15
C TRP A 81 -15.65 -8.28 14.85
N ASN A 82 -16.06 -7.33 14.00
CA ASN A 82 -17.44 -7.13 13.55
C ASN A 82 -17.75 -7.87 12.24
N ARG A 83 -16.97 -8.90 11.90
CA ARG A 83 -17.23 -9.73 10.71
C ARG A 83 -18.51 -10.55 10.89
N LYS A 84 -19.24 -10.73 9.80
CA LYS A 84 -20.32 -11.70 9.73
C LYS A 84 -19.73 -13.11 9.65
N ALA A 85 -20.27 -14.04 10.44
CA ALA A 85 -19.77 -15.42 10.47
C ALA A 85 -20.16 -16.24 9.23
N LEU A 86 -21.21 -15.84 8.52
CA LEU A 86 -21.80 -16.56 7.41
C LEU A 86 -22.13 -15.60 6.28
N LEU A 87 -21.70 -15.93 5.06
CA LEU A 87 -22.08 -15.23 3.84
C LEU A 87 -23.19 -16.03 3.13
N HIS A 88 -24.32 -15.39 2.82
CA HIS A 88 -25.43 -16.08 2.17
C HIS A 88 -25.09 -16.44 0.73
N ARG A 89 -25.59 -17.58 0.27
CA ARG A 89 -25.35 -18.06 -1.10
C ARG A 89 -25.86 -17.09 -2.16
N ASP A 90 -27.02 -16.49 -1.93
CA ASP A 90 -27.61 -15.51 -2.85
C ASP A 90 -26.74 -14.26 -2.97
N THR A 91 -26.19 -13.79 -1.84
CA THR A 91 -25.23 -12.68 -1.77
C THR A 91 -23.93 -13.02 -2.51
N MET A 92 -23.39 -14.24 -2.36
CA MET A 92 -22.19 -14.64 -3.10
C MET A 92 -22.42 -14.65 -4.61
N LEU A 93 -23.57 -15.16 -5.07
CA LEU A 93 -23.90 -15.18 -6.50
C LEU A 93 -24.09 -13.76 -7.05
N ALA A 94 -24.76 -12.88 -6.29
CA ALA A 94 -24.90 -11.48 -6.65
C ALA A 94 -23.54 -10.75 -6.69
N ALA A 95 -22.67 -11.00 -5.71
CA ALA A 95 -21.33 -10.40 -5.66
C ALA A 95 -20.47 -10.86 -6.84
N ALA A 96 -20.53 -12.13 -7.23
CA ALA A 96 -19.82 -12.65 -8.40
C ALA A 96 -20.27 -11.97 -9.69
N ALA A 97 -21.59 -11.76 -9.86
CA ALA A 97 -22.13 -11.04 -11.01
C ALA A 97 -21.68 -9.57 -11.03
N VAL A 98 -21.78 -8.88 -9.88
CA VAL A 98 -21.34 -7.49 -9.73
C VAL A 98 -19.84 -7.33 -10.02
N TYR A 99 -19.02 -8.28 -9.57
CA TYR A 99 -17.58 -8.29 -9.83
C TYR A 99 -17.30 -8.41 -11.32
N GLY A 100 -17.91 -9.40 -11.99
CA GLY A 100 -17.76 -9.58 -13.44
C GLY A 100 -18.19 -8.36 -14.25
N GLU A 101 -19.31 -7.73 -13.90
CA GLU A 101 -19.82 -6.56 -14.63
C GLU A 101 -18.98 -5.29 -14.41
N MET A 102 -18.51 -5.04 -13.18
CA MET A 102 -17.77 -3.81 -12.87
C MET A 102 -16.29 -3.88 -13.20
N TYR A 103 -15.67 -5.05 -13.04
CA TYR A 103 -14.22 -5.23 -13.12
C TYR A 103 -13.78 -6.35 -14.06
N GLY A 104 -14.71 -7.11 -14.64
CA GLY A 104 -14.37 -8.21 -15.54
C GLY A 104 -13.57 -7.75 -16.75
N ASN A 105 -12.54 -8.52 -17.07
CA ASN A 105 -11.72 -8.33 -18.25
C ASN A 105 -12.42 -8.93 -19.50
N GLU A 106 -11.96 -8.57 -20.70
CA GLU A 106 -12.53 -9.05 -21.97
C GLU A 106 -12.45 -10.58 -22.13
N ASP A 107 -11.50 -11.23 -21.45
CA ASP A 107 -11.32 -12.68 -21.44
C ASP A 107 -12.23 -13.42 -20.44
N GLY A 108 -13.04 -12.68 -19.68
CA GLY A 108 -13.92 -13.21 -18.63
C GLY A 108 -13.23 -13.42 -17.28
N SER A 109 -11.95 -13.09 -17.14
CA SER A 109 -11.25 -13.09 -15.85
C SER A 109 -11.63 -11.88 -15.00
N VAL A 110 -11.44 -11.99 -13.69
CA VAL A 110 -11.61 -10.88 -12.74
C VAL A 110 -10.26 -10.48 -12.14
N PRO A 111 -9.95 -9.18 -12.09
CA PRO A 111 -8.71 -8.70 -11.50
C PRO A 111 -8.82 -8.62 -9.98
N ALA A 112 -7.74 -8.97 -9.29
CA ALA A 112 -7.55 -8.75 -7.87
C ALA A 112 -6.29 -7.91 -7.67
N THR A 113 -6.47 -6.70 -7.13
CA THR A 113 -5.35 -5.79 -6.88
C THR A 113 -4.76 -6.02 -5.49
N TYR A 114 -3.45 -6.15 -5.41
CA TYR A 114 -2.68 -6.28 -4.18
C TYR A 114 -1.73 -5.10 -4.05
N GLN A 115 -2.00 -4.21 -3.10
CA GLN A 115 -1.12 -3.10 -2.79
C GLN A 115 -0.13 -3.54 -1.71
N ILE A 116 1.16 -3.44 -2.00
CA ILE A 116 2.24 -3.89 -1.13
C ILE A 116 3.06 -2.68 -0.71
N TYR A 117 3.12 -2.45 0.59
CA TYR A 117 3.99 -1.46 1.20
C TYR A 117 5.31 -2.09 1.62
N TYR A 118 6.40 -1.49 1.13
CA TYR A 118 7.75 -1.70 1.59
C TYR A 118 8.17 -0.52 2.45
N MET A 119 8.82 -0.80 3.57
CA MET A 119 9.23 0.25 4.50
C MET A 119 10.63 -0.03 5.01
N ILE A 120 11.43 1.03 5.01
CA ILE A 120 12.77 1.04 5.56
C ILE A 120 12.86 2.25 6.47
N GLY A 121 13.32 2.03 7.70
CA GLY A 121 13.53 3.07 8.69
C GLY A 121 14.82 2.81 9.43
N TRP A 122 15.51 3.89 9.77
CA TRP A 122 16.73 3.84 10.57
C TRP A 122 16.42 4.27 11.98
N LYS A 123 17.21 3.82 12.95
CA LYS A 123 17.17 4.40 14.28
C LYS A 123 18.27 5.43 14.36
N TYR A 124 18.02 6.55 15.03
CA TYR A 124 19.02 7.58 15.20
C TYR A 124 20.31 7.01 15.80
N HIS A 125 21.43 7.42 15.21
CA HIS A 125 22.77 7.15 15.72
C HIS A 125 23.59 8.45 15.64
N ASP A 126 24.45 8.70 16.62
CA ASP A 126 25.21 9.96 16.72
C ASP A 126 26.13 10.21 15.52
N SER A 127 26.50 9.15 14.78
CA SER A 127 27.30 9.26 13.56
C SER A 127 26.51 9.74 12.33
N GLN A 128 25.19 9.95 12.46
CA GLN A 128 24.35 10.39 11.36
C GLN A 128 24.60 11.87 11.07
N ALA A 129 24.84 12.20 9.79
CA ALA A 129 25.12 13.57 9.38
C ALA A 129 23.97 14.50 9.78
N GLN A 130 24.29 15.52 10.58
CA GLN A 130 23.33 16.55 10.96
C GLN A 130 23.20 17.59 9.84
N PRO A 131 22.00 18.16 9.63
CA PRO A 131 21.84 19.28 8.72
C PRO A 131 22.80 20.42 9.09
N ALA A 132 23.46 21.01 8.08
CA ALA A 132 24.32 22.16 8.31
C ALA A 132 23.51 23.35 8.83
N GLU A 133 24.14 24.20 9.63
CA GLU A 133 23.46 25.37 10.19
C GLU A 133 22.97 26.33 9.09
N ARG A 134 21.78 26.89 9.29
CA ARG A 134 21.20 27.80 8.31
C ARG A 134 22.11 29.03 8.12
N GLY A 135 22.57 29.24 6.89
CA GLY A 135 23.51 30.33 6.56
C GLY A 135 24.98 29.92 6.49
N SER A 136 25.31 28.64 6.73
CA SER A 136 26.67 28.11 6.59
C SER A 136 27.09 27.82 5.14
N ALA A 137 26.38 28.38 4.15
CA ALA A 137 26.67 28.15 2.74
C ALA A 137 27.93 28.94 2.34
N THR A 138 29.03 28.22 2.09
CA THR A 138 30.32 28.81 1.71
C THR A 138 30.42 29.16 0.22
N VAL A 139 29.51 28.64 -0.61
CA VAL A 139 29.56 28.77 -2.07
C VAL A 139 28.18 29.12 -2.63
N SER A 140 28.14 30.06 -3.58
CA SER A 140 26.91 30.47 -4.26
C SER A 140 26.56 29.52 -5.41
N PHE A 141 25.27 29.22 -5.59
CA PHE A 141 24.78 28.41 -6.72
C PHE A 141 25.12 29.00 -8.11
N GLY A 142 25.40 30.32 -8.20
CA GLY A 142 25.86 30.94 -9.44
C GLY A 142 27.27 30.52 -9.87
N GLU A 143 28.05 29.92 -8.98
CA GLU A 143 29.44 29.52 -9.22
C GLU A 143 29.59 28.04 -9.60
N LEU A 144 28.47 27.31 -9.74
CA LEU A 144 28.46 25.88 -10.10
C LEU A 144 29.29 25.57 -11.38
N GLY A 145 29.28 26.48 -12.36
CA GLY A 145 30.07 26.32 -13.59
C GLY A 145 31.60 26.33 -13.39
N LYS A 146 32.09 26.76 -12.22
CA LYS A 146 33.51 26.81 -11.84
C LYS A 146 33.92 25.69 -10.87
N ILE A 147 33.02 24.74 -10.55
CA ILE A 147 33.26 23.67 -9.57
C ILE A 147 34.55 22.90 -9.81
N ASN A 148 34.88 22.58 -11.07
CA ASN A 148 36.10 21.84 -11.40
C ASN A 148 37.37 22.60 -10.96
N ASN A 149 37.34 23.93 -10.94
CA ASN A 149 38.47 24.75 -10.50
C ASN A 149 38.55 24.86 -8.97
N LEU A 150 37.41 24.89 -8.28
CA LEU A 150 37.34 24.93 -6.81
C LEU A 150 37.80 23.60 -6.18
N MET A 151 37.31 22.46 -6.68
CA MET A 151 37.69 21.12 -6.19
C MET A 151 39.19 20.80 -6.43
N SER A 152 39.78 21.41 -7.46
CA SER A 152 41.21 21.25 -7.79
C SER A 152 42.12 22.07 -6.87
N GLN A 153 41.61 23.12 -6.22
CA GLN A 153 42.37 23.94 -5.27
C GLN A 153 42.44 23.32 -3.88
N GLU A 154 41.38 22.66 -3.39
CA GLU A 154 41.39 21.97 -2.10
C GLU A 154 42.37 20.79 -2.07
N LYS A 155 42.49 20.04 -3.18
CA LYS A 155 43.48 18.93 -3.29
C LYS A 155 44.95 19.38 -3.26
N LYS A 156 45.25 20.67 -3.44
CA LYS A 156 46.62 21.21 -3.40
C LYS A 156 47.03 21.77 -2.04
N SER A 157 46.13 21.80 -1.06
CA SER A 157 46.39 22.34 0.28
C SER A 157 46.42 21.29 1.40
N GLN A 158 46.51 20.00 1.04
CA GLN A 158 46.95 18.91 1.94
C GLN A 158 48.34 18.43 1.55
#